data_AF-A0A6J4IVL1-F1
#
_entry.id   AF-A0A6J4IVL1-F1
#
_cell.length_a   1.000
_cell.length_b   1.000
_cell.length_c   1.000
_cell.angle_alpha   90.00
_cell.angle_beta   90.00
_cell.angle_gamma   90.00
#
_symmetry.space_group_name_H-M   'P 1'
#
loop_
_entity.id
_entity.type
_entity.pdbx_description
1 polymer ?
#
loop_
_entity_poly.entity_id
_entity_poly.type
_entity_poly.pdbx_seq_one_letter_code
_entity_poly.pdbx_strand_id
1 'polypeptide(L)'
;MKVAPPAGTPRGFLTAEATALALMLLVAGGVADDGLLFSAVAFGGVGVAVGVLYLLFPQGPQFALNAANGLAMYTCLYSVIGRSAFPEAEDWARLGAFLLPIAAFVGACWLRRRELRPWIGAAHPPDLAHLPRFAGWLAAMGAVAVLSLALPFSRAAPGTQTAALLVAMAAVAAVSAGAVGEVVRLLADIAAIFREVTGRLALLAVPVAAYCSLWAMLTVVFGCLYRISDGLSVRPLFTGPDGPLRADFPGALHFSAVTLSTVGYGDIQPIDDGIRLLATVQALMGQLLLLFGFYEIMRGSQIGAPEVEPSGEDEREGGEEAKPPPPPAPKP
;
A
#
# COMPACT_ATOMS: atom_id res chain seq x y z
N MET A 1 -10.22 -35.53 -30.50
CA MET A 1 -9.95 -35.05 -29.12
C MET A 1 -8.57 -34.39 -29.14
N LYS A 2 -8.51 -33.06 -29.29
CA LYS A 2 -7.23 -32.32 -29.24
C LYS A 2 -6.89 -32.09 -27.77
N VAL A 3 -5.85 -32.76 -27.28
CA VAL A 3 -5.28 -32.51 -25.96
C VAL A 3 -4.65 -31.12 -26.01
N ALA A 4 -5.19 -30.19 -25.22
CA ALA A 4 -4.59 -28.87 -25.06
C ALA A 4 -3.23 -29.01 -24.35
N PRO A 5 -2.19 -28.27 -24.78
CA PRO A 5 -0.88 -28.32 -24.14
C PRO A 5 -0.97 -27.83 -22.69
N PRO A 6 -0.06 -28.29 -21.79
CA PRO A 6 -0.03 -27.83 -20.40
C PRO A 6 0.19 -26.31 -20.37
N ALA A 7 -0.66 -25.63 -19.60
CA ALA A 7 -0.59 -24.19 -19.40
C ALA A 7 0.80 -23.81 -18.90
N GLY A 8 1.56 -23.08 -19.72
CA GLY A 8 2.83 -22.49 -19.30
C GLY A 8 2.60 -21.59 -18.08
N THR A 9 3.60 -21.52 -17.20
CA THR A 9 3.60 -20.62 -16.04
C THR A 9 3.17 -19.21 -16.46
N PRO A 10 2.15 -18.61 -15.83
CA PRO A 10 1.65 -17.29 -16.21
C PRO A 10 2.79 -16.27 -16.19
N ARG A 11 2.90 -15.44 -17.23
CA ARG A 11 3.87 -14.33 -17.28
C ARG A 11 3.70 -13.46 -16.01
N GLY A 12 4.76 -13.29 -15.24
CA GLY A 12 4.76 -12.50 -14.00
C GLY A 12 4.57 -13.28 -12.69
N PHE A 13 4.51 -14.61 -12.72
CA PHE A 13 4.47 -15.44 -11.52
C PHE A 13 5.68 -15.21 -10.61
N LEU A 14 6.88 -15.31 -11.17
CA LEU A 14 8.14 -15.18 -10.42
C LEU A 14 8.28 -13.81 -9.75
N THR A 15 7.87 -12.74 -10.43
CA THR A 15 7.97 -11.38 -9.88
C THR A 15 6.95 -11.15 -8.75
N ALA A 16 5.72 -11.66 -8.93
CA ALA A 16 4.67 -11.61 -7.93
C ALA A 16 5.06 -12.36 -6.65
N GLU A 17 5.53 -13.60 -6.82
CA GLU A 17 5.95 -14.46 -5.73
C GLU A 17 7.20 -13.92 -5.05
N ALA A 18 8.20 -13.44 -5.79
CA ALA A 18 9.38 -12.79 -5.21
C ALA A 18 9.01 -11.56 -4.37
N THR A 19 8.05 -10.75 -4.82
CA THR A 19 7.61 -9.56 -4.07
C THR A 19 6.88 -9.96 -2.79
N ALA A 20 5.99 -10.96 -2.87
CA ALA A 20 5.30 -11.52 -1.71
C ALA A 20 6.28 -12.12 -0.68
N LEU A 21 7.29 -12.87 -1.14
CA LEU A 21 8.34 -13.43 -0.30
C LEU A 21 9.22 -12.34 0.30
N ALA A 22 9.56 -11.28 -0.44
CA ALA A 22 10.32 -10.16 0.11
C ALA A 22 9.57 -9.45 1.25
N LEU A 23 8.26 -9.20 1.09
CA LEU A 23 7.42 -8.66 2.15
C LEU A 23 7.36 -9.60 3.36
N MET A 24 7.17 -10.90 3.13
CA MET A 24 7.14 -11.88 4.22
C MET A 24 8.49 -12.06 4.91
N LEU A 25 9.60 -11.89 4.21
CA LEU A 25 10.93 -11.92 4.81
C LEU A 25 11.09 -10.75 5.80
N LEU A 26 10.64 -9.56 5.42
CA LEU A 26 10.64 -8.38 6.30
C LEU A 26 9.79 -8.62 7.55
N VAL A 27 8.58 -9.16 7.38
CA VAL A 27 7.67 -9.46 8.50
C VAL A 27 8.23 -10.58 9.39
N ALA A 28 8.76 -11.65 8.80
CA ALA A 28 9.37 -12.75 9.54
C ALA A 28 10.59 -12.30 10.36
N GLY A 29 11.36 -11.32 9.85
CA GLY A 29 12.41 -10.64 10.60
C GLY A 29 11.89 -9.79 11.75
N GLY A 30 10.80 -9.05 11.53
CA GLY A 30 10.16 -8.22 12.58
C GLY A 30 9.51 -9.03 13.71
N VAL A 31 9.05 -10.25 13.42
CA VAL A 31 8.42 -11.15 14.38
C VAL A 31 9.40 -12.21 14.93
N ALA A 32 10.71 -12.09 14.61
CA ALA A 32 11.72 -13.06 15.01
C ALA A 32 11.83 -13.32 16.52
N ASP A 33 11.39 -12.35 17.33
CA ASP A 33 11.29 -12.49 18.79
C ASP A 33 10.35 -13.64 19.23
N ASP A 34 9.45 -14.14 18.36
CA ASP A 34 8.55 -15.29 18.64
C ASP A 34 9.25 -16.64 18.41
N GLY A 35 10.52 -16.60 18.04
CA GLY A 35 11.35 -17.77 17.77
C GLY A 35 11.52 -18.04 16.28
N LEU A 36 12.71 -18.52 15.93
CA LEU A 36 13.09 -18.80 14.54
C LEU A 36 12.17 -19.83 13.85
N LEU A 37 11.67 -20.81 14.60
CA LEU A 37 10.75 -21.82 14.08
C LEU A 37 9.41 -21.19 13.66
N PHE A 38 8.88 -20.27 14.45
CA PHE A 38 7.66 -19.53 14.10
C PHE A 38 7.87 -18.68 12.86
N SER A 39 8.95 -17.89 12.79
CA SER A 39 9.26 -17.09 11.60
C SER A 39 9.43 -17.93 10.33
N ALA A 40 10.07 -19.10 10.43
CA ALA A 40 10.22 -20.02 9.30
C ALA A 40 8.88 -20.60 8.84
N VAL A 41 8.01 -21.00 9.78
CA VAL A 41 6.66 -21.51 9.48
C VAL A 41 5.76 -20.41 8.92
N ALA A 42 5.85 -19.18 9.44
CA ALA A 42 5.11 -18.03 8.92
C ALA A 42 5.54 -17.71 7.48
N PHE A 43 6.84 -17.61 7.23
CA PHE A 43 7.39 -17.36 5.90
C PHE A 43 6.99 -18.46 4.90
N GLY A 44 7.24 -19.74 5.26
CA GLY A 44 6.93 -20.87 4.39
C GLY A 44 5.43 -21.07 4.17
N GLY A 45 4.62 -20.98 5.24
CA GLY A 45 3.18 -21.16 5.20
C GLY A 45 2.48 -20.08 4.36
N VAL A 46 2.87 -18.82 4.52
CA VAL A 46 2.35 -17.73 3.68
C VAL A 46 2.84 -17.85 2.25
N GLY A 47 4.12 -18.17 2.02
CA GLY A 47 4.66 -18.40 0.68
C GLY A 47 3.88 -19.47 -0.08
N VAL A 48 3.65 -20.63 0.55
CA VAL A 48 2.83 -21.71 -0.02
C VAL A 48 1.39 -21.26 -0.25
N ALA A 49 0.78 -20.56 0.70
CA ALA A 49 -0.60 -20.08 0.57
C ALA A 49 -0.75 -19.12 -0.62
N VAL A 50 0.15 -18.14 -0.76
CA VAL A 50 0.16 -17.20 -1.89
C VAL A 50 0.41 -17.93 -3.21
N GLY A 51 1.36 -18.86 -3.25
CA GLY A 51 1.63 -19.68 -4.44
C GLY A 51 0.40 -20.49 -4.88
N VAL A 52 -0.28 -21.16 -3.94
CA VAL A 52 -1.51 -21.90 -4.23
C VAL A 52 -2.63 -20.97 -4.69
N LEU A 53 -2.82 -19.81 -4.04
CA LEU A 53 -3.83 -18.83 -4.44
C LEU A 53 -3.56 -18.28 -5.83
N TYR A 54 -2.30 -18.04 -6.20
CA TYR A 54 -1.93 -17.62 -7.54
C TYR A 54 -2.22 -18.69 -8.59
N LEU A 55 -1.90 -19.96 -8.29
CA LEU A 55 -2.20 -21.10 -9.18
C LEU A 55 -3.72 -21.29 -9.36
N LEU A 56 -4.50 -21.05 -8.30
CA LEU A 56 -5.96 -21.08 -8.35
C LEU A 56 -6.53 -19.91 -9.16
N PHE A 57 -5.93 -18.73 -9.02
CA PHE A 57 -6.42 -17.45 -9.54
C PHE A 57 -5.31 -16.62 -10.20
N PRO A 58 -4.95 -16.92 -11.47
CA PRO A 58 -3.83 -16.25 -12.15
C PRO A 58 -4.22 -14.84 -12.66
N GLN A 59 -4.41 -13.88 -11.75
CA GLN A 59 -4.84 -12.49 -12.05
C GLN A 59 -3.71 -11.45 -12.07
N GLY A 60 -2.51 -11.90 -12.42
CA GLY A 60 -1.34 -11.05 -12.45
C GLY A 60 -0.78 -10.74 -11.04
N PRO A 61 0.30 -9.96 -10.98
CA PRO A 61 1.10 -9.81 -9.75
C PRO A 61 0.37 -9.07 -8.62
N GLN A 62 -0.57 -8.19 -8.93
CA GLN A 62 -1.27 -7.36 -7.93
C GLN A 62 -2.17 -8.17 -7.01
N PHE A 63 -2.79 -9.25 -7.52
CA PHE A 63 -3.61 -10.13 -6.68
C PHE A 63 -2.75 -10.86 -5.63
N ALA A 64 -1.60 -11.40 -6.05
CA ALA A 64 -0.66 -12.05 -5.13
C ALA A 64 -0.11 -11.08 -4.09
N LEU A 65 0.20 -9.84 -4.51
CA LEU A 65 0.68 -8.79 -3.60
C LEU A 65 -0.38 -8.45 -2.54
N ASN A 66 -1.64 -8.28 -2.94
CA ASN A 66 -2.73 -8.00 -2.00
C ASN A 66 -2.97 -9.18 -1.04
N ALA A 67 -2.96 -10.41 -1.55
CA ALA A 67 -3.08 -11.61 -0.71
C ALA A 67 -1.91 -11.73 0.28
N ALA A 68 -0.68 -11.48 -0.18
CA ALA A 68 0.52 -11.48 0.66
C ALA A 68 0.45 -10.39 1.74
N ASN A 69 -0.01 -9.18 1.39
CA ASN A 69 -0.18 -8.09 2.36
C ASN A 69 -1.24 -8.44 3.43
N GLY A 70 -2.36 -9.05 3.04
CA GLY A 70 -3.37 -9.54 3.99
C GLY A 70 -2.80 -10.59 4.95
N LEU A 71 -2.02 -11.55 4.43
CA LEU A 71 -1.37 -12.59 5.23
C LEU A 71 -0.24 -12.05 6.11
N ALA A 72 0.48 -11.03 5.66
CA ALA A 72 1.47 -10.29 6.44
C ALA A 72 0.80 -9.59 7.64
N MET A 73 -0.30 -8.86 7.38
CA MET A 73 -1.06 -8.20 8.44
C MET A 73 -1.64 -9.21 9.44
N TYR A 74 -2.14 -10.35 8.97
CA TYR A 74 -2.55 -11.46 9.82
C TYR A 74 -1.40 -11.98 10.69
N THR A 75 -0.21 -12.15 10.13
CA THR A 75 0.97 -12.62 10.87
C THR A 75 1.36 -11.66 12.00
N CYS A 76 1.39 -10.35 11.72
CA CYS A 76 1.66 -9.34 12.74
C CYS A 76 0.59 -9.35 13.84
N LEU A 77 -0.69 -9.39 13.47
CA LEU A 77 -1.79 -9.38 14.44
C LEU A 77 -1.81 -10.66 15.30
N TYR A 78 -1.54 -11.81 14.69
CA TYR A 78 -1.43 -13.09 15.38
C TYR A 78 -0.30 -13.07 16.42
N SER A 79 0.88 -12.55 16.06
CA SER A 79 2.01 -12.40 17.00
C SER A 79 1.63 -11.52 18.20
N VAL A 80 1.08 -10.33 17.94
CA VAL A 80 0.73 -9.37 19.00
C VAL A 80 -0.38 -9.92 19.92
N ILE A 81 -1.45 -10.47 19.37
CA ILE A 81 -2.56 -11.04 20.15
C ILE A 81 -2.11 -12.31 20.87
N GLY A 82 -1.35 -13.18 20.20
CA GLY A 82 -0.84 -14.42 20.78
C GLY A 82 0.02 -14.16 22.01
N ARG A 83 0.94 -13.19 21.94
CA ARG A 83 1.78 -12.77 23.07
C ARG A 83 0.98 -12.17 24.23
N SER A 84 -0.05 -11.39 23.93
CA SER A 84 -0.80 -10.65 24.96
C SER A 84 -1.89 -11.49 25.62
N ALA A 85 -2.65 -12.26 24.84
CA ALA A 85 -3.77 -13.07 25.33
C ALA A 85 -3.34 -14.47 25.80
N PHE A 86 -2.32 -15.07 25.17
CA PHE A 86 -1.92 -16.46 25.39
C PHE A 86 -0.40 -16.63 25.58
N PRO A 87 0.22 -15.91 26.54
CA PRO A 87 1.68 -15.88 26.72
C PRO A 87 2.29 -17.24 27.06
N GLU A 88 1.55 -18.17 27.66
CA GLU A 88 2.03 -19.49 28.08
C GLU A 88 1.44 -20.65 27.25
N ALA A 89 0.78 -20.36 26.12
CA ALA A 89 0.31 -21.42 25.22
C ALA A 89 1.48 -22.22 24.62
N GLU A 90 1.29 -23.53 24.45
CA GLU A 90 2.32 -24.44 23.95
C GLU A 90 2.74 -24.12 22.50
N ASP A 91 4.03 -24.26 22.19
CA ASP A 91 4.61 -23.83 20.91
C ASP A 91 3.98 -24.53 19.69
N TRP A 92 3.73 -25.84 19.78
CA TRP A 92 3.10 -26.59 18.70
C TRP A 92 1.67 -26.10 18.43
N ALA A 93 0.96 -25.67 19.47
CA ALA A 93 -0.39 -25.16 19.37
C ALA A 93 -0.37 -23.77 18.74
N ARG A 94 0.63 -22.92 19.03
CA ARG A 94 0.80 -21.64 18.32
C ARG A 94 1.02 -21.84 16.83
N LEU A 95 1.92 -22.75 16.46
CA LEU A 95 2.18 -23.05 15.05
C LEU A 95 0.93 -23.60 14.34
N GLY A 96 0.24 -24.56 14.97
CA GLY A 96 -0.99 -25.13 14.42
C GLY A 96 -2.12 -24.10 14.31
N ALA A 97 -2.32 -23.31 15.35
CA ALA A 97 -3.35 -22.28 15.42
C ALA A 97 -3.09 -21.15 14.39
N PHE A 98 -1.83 -20.80 14.15
CA PHE A 98 -1.45 -19.85 13.09
C PHE A 98 -1.82 -20.38 11.68
N LEU A 99 -1.48 -21.64 11.39
CA LEU A 99 -1.72 -22.23 10.07
C LEU A 99 -3.18 -22.58 9.81
N LEU A 100 -3.97 -22.81 10.85
CA LEU A 100 -5.35 -23.31 10.73
C LEU A 100 -6.26 -22.38 9.91
N PRO A 101 -6.36 -21.07 10.17
CA PRO A 101 -7.13 -20.15 9.32
C PRO A 101 -6.63 -20.06 7.88
N ILE A 102 -5.31 -20.08 7.69
CA ILE A 102 -4.68 -20.03 6.36
C ILE A 102 -5.09 -21.28 5.55
N ALA A 103 -4.92 -22.46 6.15
CA ALA A 103 -5.28 -23.73 5.52
C ALA A 103 -6.78 -23.82 5.22
N ALA A 104 -7.63 -23.37 6.15
CA ALA A 104 -9.08 -23.35 5.95
C ALA A 104 -9.49 -22.41 4.81
N PHE A 105 -8.89 -21.22 4.74
CA PHE A 105 -9.15 -20.27 3.67
C PHE A 105 -8.70 -20.80 2.30
N VAL A 106 -7.46 -21.29 2.19
CA VAL A 106 -6.92 -21.87 0.95
C VAL A 106 -7.72 -23.11 0.53
N GLY A 107 -8.09 -23.96 1.49
CA GLY A 107 -8.96 -25.12 1.26
C GLY A 107 -10.35 -24.72 0.74
N ALA A 108 -10.96 -23.70 1.33
CA ALA A 108 -12.25 -23.16 0.87
C ALA A 108 -12.15 -22.58 -0.55
N CYS A 109 -11.06 -21.85 -0.85
CA CYS A 109 -10.75 -21.37 -2.20
C CYS A 109 -10.64 -22.52 -3.20
N TRP A 110 -9.95 -23.60 -2.82
CA TRP A 110 -9.79 -24.78 -3.67
C TRP A 110 -11.11 -25.50 -3.94
N LEU A 111 -11.96 -25.65 -2.93
CA LEU A 111 -13.27 -26.30 -3.04
C LEU A 111 -14.25 -25.49 -3.89
N ARG A 112 -14.32 -24.18 -3.68
CA ARG A 112 -15.23 -23.28 -4.41
C ARG A 112 -14.63 -22.68 -5.69
N ARG A 113 -13.47 -23.17 -6.15
CA ARG A 113 -12.73 -22.60 -7.30
C ARG A 113 -13.56 -22.41 -8.58
N ARG A 114 -14.56 -23.27 -8.82
CA ARG A 114 -15.44 -23.18 -10.01
C ARG A 114 -16.41 -22.00 -9.91
N GLU A 115 -16.93 -21.73 -8.72
CA GLU A 115 -17.86 -20.63 -8.44
C GLU A 115 -17.13 -19.27 -8.37
N LEU A 116 -15.86 -19.28 -7.94
CA LEU A 116 -15.05 -18.08 -7.78
C LEU A 116 -14.43 -17.57 -9.09
N ARG A 117 -14.14 -18.47 -10.05
CA ARG A 117 -13.52 -18.13 -11.34
C ARG A 117 -14.19 -17.01 -12.15
N PRO A 118 -15.54 -16.93 -12.26
CA PRO A 118 -16.19 -15.87 -13.03
C PRO A 118 -15.91 -14.46 -12.52
N TRP A 119 -15.82 -14.28 -11.20
CA TRP A 119 -15.57 -12.99 -10.54
C TRP A 119 -14.15 -12.47 -10.72
N ILE A 120 -13.27 -13.34 -11.19
CA ILE A 120 -11.83 -13.13 -11.19
C ILE A 120 -11.38 -12.74 -12.60
N GLY A 121 -12.09 -13.14 -13.66
CA GLY A 121 -11.63 -12.97 -15.06
C GLY A 121 -12.29 -11.86 -15.90
N ALA A 122 -13.41 -11.30 -15.47
CA ALA A 122 -14.06 -10.21 -16.20
C ALA A 122 -13.83 -8.90 -15.44
N ALA A 123 -13.40 -7.86 -16.16
CA ALA A 123 -13.37 -6.48 -15.70
C ALA A 123 -14.80 -6.02 -15.38
N HIS A 124 -15.36 -6.56 -14.31
CA HIS A 124 -16.59 -6.07 -13.74
C HIS A 124 -16.25 -4.70 -13.14
N PRO A 125 -17.09 -3.68 -13.38
CA PRO A 125 -16.99 -2.46 -12.61
C PRO A 125 -17.05 -2.82 -11.12
N PRO A 126 -16.20 -2.22 -10.27
CA PRO A 126 -16.18 -2.54 -8.85
C PRO A 126 -17.59 -2.36 -8.27
N ASP A 127 -18.17 -3.45 -7.80
CA ASP A 127 -19.54 -3.48 -7.30
C ASP A 127 -19.52 -3.38 -5.77
N LEU A 128 -19.87 -2.22 -5.24
CA LEU A 128 -19.84 -1.95 -3.79
C LEU A 128 -20.94 -2.69 -3.00
N ALA A 129 -21.85 -3.41 -3.66
CA ALA A 129 -22.98 -4.09 -3.02
C ALA A 129 -22.58 -5.17 -1.99
N HIS A 130 -21.36 -5.70 -2.07
CA HIS A 130 -20.87 -6.74 -1.15
C HIS A 130 -20.13 -6.19 0.09
N LEU A 131 -19.82 -4.89 0.14
CA LEU A 131 -19.18 -4.24 1.29
C LEU A 131 -19.83 -4.49 2.66
N PRO A 132 -21.17 -4.43 2.83
CA PRO A 132 -21.77 -4.68 4.14
C PRO A 132 -21.55 -6.11 4.63
N ARG A 133 -21.49 -7.10 3.72
CA ARG A 133 -21.17 -8.50 4.10
C ARG A 133 -19.71 -8.65 4.49
N PHE A 134 -18.81 -7.99 3.77
CA PHE A 134 -17.40 -7.92 4.13
C PHE A 134 -17.21 -7.24 5.49
N ALA A 135 -17.90 -6.14 5.77
CA ALA A 135 -17.88 -5.47 7.06
C ALA A 135 -18.38 -6.39 8.19
N GLY A 136 -19.43 -7.19 7.94
CA GLY A 136 -19.89 -8.21 8.89
C GLY A 136 -18.86 -9.29 9.18
N TRP A 137 -18.13 -9.74 8.15
CA TRP A 137 -17.00 -10.67 8.30
C TRP A 137 -15.86 -10.06 9.13
N LEU A 138 -15.48 -8.81 8.84
CA LEU A 138 -14.42 -8.10 9.56
C LEU A 138 -14.83 -7.88 11.03
N ALA A 139 -16.09 -7.54 11.28
CA ALA A 139 -16.64 -7.41 12.61
C ALA A 139 -16.61 -8.74 13.38
N ALA A 140 -16.90 -9.86 12.72
CA ALA A 140 -16.80 -11.18 13.35
C ALA A 140 -15.36 -11.53 13.74
N MET A 141 -14.37 -11.26 12.87
CA MET A 141 -12.96 -11.43 13.20
C MET A 141 -12.52 -10.51 14.35
N GLY A 142 -12.91 -9.24 14.29
CA GLY A 142 -12.65 -8.26 15.33
C GLY A 142 -13.26 -8.67 16.68
N ALA A 143 -14.47 -9.24 16.67
CA ALA A 143 -15.11 -9.75 17.88
C ALA A 143 -14.31 -10.89 18.53
N VAL A 144 -13.78 -11.83 17.73
CA VAL A 144 -12.91 -12.90 18.26
C VAL A 144 -11.63 -12.33 18.88
N ALA A 145 -11.00 -11.34 18.22
CA ALA A 145 -9.82 -10.66 18.75
C ALA A 145 -10.11 -9.92 20.07
N VAL A 146 -11.19 -9.15 20.12
CA VAL A 146 -11.62 -8.41 21.32
C VAL A 146 -11.96 -9.36 22.46
N LEU A 147 -12.71 -10.44 22.19
CA LEU A 147 -13.03 -11.45 23.20
C LEU A 147 -11.78 -12.15 23.73
N SER A 148 -10.81 -12.44 22.87
CA SER A 148 -9.54 -13.07 23.27
C SER A 148 -8.73 -12.18 24.20
N LEU A 149 -8.77 -10.85 24.02
CA LEU A 149 -8.08 -9.87 24.86
C LEU A 149 -8.86 -9.49 26.12
N ALA A 150 -10.19 -9.47 26.05
CA ALA A 150 -11.05 -9.08 27.16
C ALA A 150 -11.17 -10.19 28.22
N LEU A 151 -11.08 -11.45 27.80
CA LEU A 151 -11.12 -12.58 28.70
C LEU A 151 -9.74 -12.78 29.37
N PRO A 152 -9.68 -13.05 30.69
CA PRO A 152 -8.42 -13.14 31.44
C PRO A 152 -7.67 -14.46 31.20
N PHE A 153 -7.62 -14.94 29.96
CA PHE A 153 -6.92 -16.18 29.60
C PHE A 153 -5.44 -16.12 29.91
N SER A 154 -4.83 -14.94 29.85
CA SER A 154 -3.42 -14.73 30.20
C SER A 154 -3.07 -15.10 31.65
N ARG A 155 -4.06 -15.22 32.54
CA ARG A 155 -3.89 -15.67 33.93
C ARG A 155 -4.29 -17.13 34.15
N ALA A 156 -4.80 -17.81 33.12
CA ALA A 156 -5.23 -19.20 33.21
C ALA A 156 -4.03 -20.15 33.04
N ALA A 157 -4.21 -21.41 33.43
CA ALA A 157 -3.19 -22.44 33.25
C ALA A 157 -2.80 -22.63 31.76
N PRO A 158 -1.56 -23.05 31.45
CA PRO A 158 -1.06 -23.22 30.08
C PRO A 158 -1.97 -24.07 29.18
N GLY A 159 -2.54 -25.16 29.71
CA GLY A 159 -3.47 -26.01 28.97
C GLY A 159 -4.78 -25.31 28.58
N THR A 160 -5.30 -24.44 29.45
CA THR A 160 -6.49 -23.63 29.17
C THR A 160 -6.20 -22.56 28.12
N GLN A 161 -5.03 -21.90 28.20
CA GLN A 161 -4.58 -20.95 27.18
C GLN A 161 -4.47 -21.62 25.81
N THR A 162 -3.87 -22.81 25.77
CA THR A 162 -3.70 -23.62 24.56
C THR A 162 -5.05 -24.00 23.93
N ALA A 163 -5.99 -24.50 24.73
CA ALA A 163 -7.32 -24.82 24.25
C ALA A 163 -8.08 -23.58 23.76
N ALA A 164 -8.02 -22.47 24.50
CA ALA A 164 -8.68 -21.22 24.14
C ALA A 164 -8.13 -20.65 22.81
N LEU A 165 -6.82 -20.68 22.61
CA LEU A 165 -6.17 -20.28 21.36
C LEU A 165 -6.65 -21.13 20.17
N LEU A 166 -6.68 -22.45 20.32
CA LEU A 166 -7.14 -23.36 19.27
C LEU A 166 -8.62 -23.14 18.94
N VAL A 167 -9.47 -22.93 19.93
CA VAL A 167 -10.90 -22.63 19.73
C VAL A 167 -11.08 -21.28 19.03
N ALA A 168 -10.35 -20.24 19.46
CA ALA A 168 -10.39 -18.93 18.82
C ALA A 168 -9.96 -19.02 17.35
N MET A 169 -8.85 -19.71 17.05
CA MET A 169 -8.39 -19.87 15.67
C MET A 169 -9.29 -20.79 14.84
N ALA A 170 -9.94 -21.80 15.45
CA ALA A 170 -10.96 -22.60 14.77
C ALA A 170 -12.19 -21.77 14.40
N ALA A 171 -12.62 -20.85 15.28
CA ALA A 171 -13.69 -19.91 14.98
C ALA A 171 -13.30 -18.97 13.83
N VAL A 172 -12.09 -18.40 13.86
CA VAL A 172 -11.56 -17.56 12.77
C VAL A 172 -11.48 -18.36 11.46
N ALA A 173 -11.04 -19.61 11.51
CA ALA A 173 -10.97 -20.51 10.36
C ALA A 173 -12.36 -20.79 9.75
N ALA A 174 -13.36 -21.07 10.58
CA ALA A 174 -14.74 -21.29 10.14
C ALA A 174 -15.34 -20.05 9.49
N VAL A 175 -15.17 -18.88 10.11
CA VAL A 175 -15.61 -17.58 9.57
C VAL A 175 -14.92 -17.27 8.25
N SER A 176 -13.60 -17.51 8.17
CA SER A 176 -12.80 -17.30 6.95
C SER A 176 -13.22 -18.21 5.80
N ALA A 177 -13.48 -19.48 6.07
CA ALA A 177 -13.94 -20.45 5.08
C ALA A 177 -15.36 -20.10 4.56
N GLY A 178 -16.25 -19.61 5.45
CA GLY A 178 -17.59 -19.17 5.08
C GLY A 178 -17.61 -17.93 4.18
N ALA A 179 -16.75 -16.96 4.47
CA ALA A 179 -16.67 -15.67 3.78
C ALA A 179 -15.73 -15.65 2.57
N VAL A 180 -15.17 -16.80 2.17
CA VAL A 180 -14.17 -16.90 1.11
C VAL A 180 -14.56 -16.18 -0.18
N GLY A 181 -15.84 -16.22 -0.56
CA GLY A 181 -16.33 -15.56 -1.78
C GLY A 181 -16.24 -14.04 -1.70
N GLU A 182 -16.62 -13.45 -0.57
CA GLU A 182 -16.58 -11.99 -0.41
C GLU A 182 -15.14 -11.49 -0.26
N VAL A 183 -14.27 -12.24 0.43
CA VAL A 183 -12.85 -11.89 0.56
C VAL A 183 -12.13 -11.96 -0.80
N VAL A 184 -12.38 -13.02 -1.59
CA VAL A 184 -11.76 -13.15 -2.92
C VAL A 184 -12.25 -12.07 -3.88
N ARG A 185 -13.54 -11.71 -3.84
CA ARG A 185 -14.10 -10.59 -4.61
C ARG A 185 -13.43 -9.28 -4.24
N LEU A 186 -13.34 -8.97 -2.94
CA LEU A 186 -12.68 -7.75 -2.49
C LEU A 186 -11.21 -7.71 -2.93
N LEU A 187 -10.48 -8.82 -2.81
CA LEU A 187 -9.09 -8.89 -3.27
C LEU A 187 -8.98 -8.66 -4.78
N ALA A 188 -9.93 -9.17 -5.57
CA ALA A 188 -9.99 -8.94 -7.01
C ALA A 188 -10.31 -7.48 -7.36
N ASP A 189 -11.28 -6.86 -6.67
CA ASP A 189 -11.65 -5.47 -6.85
C ASP A 189 -10.52 -4.53 -6.45
N ILE A 190 -9.89 -4.75 -5.30
CA ILE A 190 -8.70 -4.00 -4.87
C ILE A 190 -7.57 -4.20 -5.88
N ALA A 191 -7.35 -5.42 -6.38
CA ALA A 191 -6.32 -5.64 -7.41
C ALA A 191 -6.64 -4.88 -8.71
N ALA A 192 -7.91 -4.80 -9.11
CA ALA A 192 -8.33 -4.02 -10.27
C ALA A 192 -8.12 -2.52 -10.07
N ILE A 193 -8.54 -1.98 -8.92
CA ILE A 193 -8.30 -0.58 -8.53
C ILE A 193 -6.81 -0.30 -8.48
N PHE A 194 -6.01 -1.19 -7.88
CA PHE A 194 -4.58 -1.00 -7.75
C PHE A 194 -3.86 -1.05 -9.10
N ARG A 195 -4.31 -1.88 -10.06
CA ARG A 195 -3.79 -1.84 -11.44
C ARG A 195 -4.06 -0.49 -12.10
N GLU A 196 -5.28 0.04 -11.94
CA GLU A 196 -5.66 1.36 -12.46
C GLU A 196 -4.83 2.48 -11.82
N VAL A 197 -4.73 2.48 -10.48
CA VAL A 197 -3.94 3.44 -9.72
C VAL A 197 -2.45 3.34 -10.07
N THR A 198 -1.90 2.14 -10.22
CA THR A 198 -0.49 1.94 -10.61
C THR A 198 -0.23 2.47 -12.02
N GLY A 199 -1.18 2.29 -12.95
CA GLY A 199 -1.10 2.90 -14.28
C GLY A 199 -1.04 4.43 -14.22
N ARG A 200 -1.90 5.04 -13.38
CA ARG A 200 -1.89 6.50 -13.15
C ARG A 200 -0.62 6.97 -12.43
N LEU A 201 -0.14 6.24 -11.43
CA LEU A 201 1.10 6.55 -10.71
C LEU A 201 2.33 6.43 -11.62
N ALA A 202 2.34 5.52 -12.59
CA ALA A 202 3.44 5.41 -13.55
C ALA A 202 3.61 6.68 -14.38
N LEU A 203 2.51 7.38 -14.71
CA LEU A 203 2.55 8.68 -15.38
C LEU A 203 3.12 9.78 -14.47
N LEU A 204 2.89 9.69 -13.16
CA LEU A 204 3.42 10.61 -12.15
C LEU A 204 4.85 10.27 -11.72
N ALA A 205 5.37 9.10 -12.07
CA ALA A 205 6.68 8.63 -11.63
C ALA A 205 7.81 9.55 -12.10
N VAL A 206 7.73 10.08 -13.34
CA VAL A 206 8.74 10.99 -13.89
C VAL A 206 8.76 12.33 -13.13
N PRO A 207 7.62 13.06 -12.97
CA PRO A 207 7.56 14.25 -12.12
C PRO A 207 8.04 14.03 -10.68
N VAL A 208 7.61 12.95 -10.05
CA VAL A 208 8.00 12.61 -8.67
C VAL A 208 9.51 12.34 -8.58
N ALA A 209 10.07 11.58 -9.52
CA ALA A 209 11.51 11.32 -9.56
C ALA A 209 12.32 12.60 -9.77
N ALA A 210 11.86 13.52 -10.63
CA ALA A 210 12.48 14.82 -10.83
C ALA A 210 12.44 15.67 -9.54
N TYR A 211 11.28 15.74 -8.88
CA TYR A 211 11.11 16.43 -7.60
C TYR A 211 12.04 15.86 -6.52
N CYS A 212 12.06 14.53 -6.33
CA CYS A 212 12.94 13.88 -5.36
C CYS A 212 14.42 14.12 -5.68
N SER A 213 14.80 14.13 -6.96
CA SER A 213 16.18 14.40 -7.38
C SER A 213 16.59 15.85 -7.07
N LEU A 214 15.72 16.82 -7.36
CA LEU A 214 15.96 18.22 -7.04
C LEU A 214 16.00 18.45 -5.52
N TRP A 215 15.11 17.81 -4.76
CA TRP A 215 15.09 17.86 -3.30
C TRP A 215 16.40 17.31 -2.71
N ALA A 216 16.86 16.16 -3.20
CA ALA A 216 18.12 15.55 -2.78
C ALA A 216 19.32 16.43 -3.16
N MET A 217 19.35 16.95 -4.39
CA MET A 217 20.39 17.87 -4.84
C MET A 217 20.46 19.13 -3.97
N LEU A 218 19.31 19.74 -3.67
CA LEU A 218 19.23 20.95 -2.85
C LEU A 218 19.70 20.68 -1.42
N THR A 219 19.28 19.56 -0.84
CA THR A 219 19.73 19.10 0.49
C THR A 219 21.25 18.94 0.53
N VAL A 220 21.85 18.30 -0.49
CA VAL A 220 23.30 18.12 -0.57
C VAL A 220 24.03 19.45 -0.78
N VAL A 221 23.57 20.30 -1.70
CA VAL A 221 24.17 21.60 -1.99
C VAL A 221 24.19 22.47 -0.74
N PHE A 222 23.07 22.61 -0.05
CA PHE A 222 23.01 23.43 1.16
C PHE A 222 23.75 22.80 2.34
N GLY A 223 23.71 21.47 2.49
CA GLY A 223 24.56 20.77 3.46
C GLY A 223 26.06 21.07 3.26
N CYS A 224 26.52 21.05 2.02
CA CYS A 224 27.88 21.46 1.66
C CYS A 224 28.14 22.94 1.96
N LEU A 225 27.23 23.85 1.62
CA LEU A 225 27.36 25.28 1.90
C LEU A 225 27.49 25.54 3.41
N TYR A 226 26.64 24.93 4.24
CA TYR A 226 26.74 25.05 5.69
C TYR A 226 28.06 24.54 6.24
N ARG A 227 28.51 23.37 5.76
CA ARG A 227 29.78 22.78 6.18
C ARG A 227 30.99 23.63 5.78
N ILE A 228 30.95 24.24 4.59
CA ILE A 228 32.01 25.14 4.10
C ILE A 228 31.99 26.44 4.90
N SER A 229 30.82 27.07 5.08
CA SER A 229 30.68 28.30 5.84
C SER A 229 31.18 28.13 7.28
N ASP A 230 30.78 27.05 7.96
CA ASP A 230 31.27 26.78 9.31
C ASP A 230 32.78 26.47 9.29
N GLY A 231 33.25 25.65 8.36
CA GLY A 231 34.68 25.32 8.23
C GLY A 231 35.60 26.52 7.97
N LEU A 232 35.11 27.55 7.26
CA LEU A 232 35.85 28.79 6.99
C LEU A 232 35.73 29.81 8.13
N SER A 233 34.74 29.67 9.01
CA SER A 233 34.55 30.59 10.13
C SER A 233 35.52 30.31 11.28
N VAL A 234 36.00 31.39 11.91
CA VAL A 234 36.83 31.31 13.12
C VAL A 234 36.02 30.85 14.34
N ARG A 235 34.73 31.21 14.40
CA ARG A 235 33.81 30.85 15.49
C ARG A 235 32.77 29.83 15.02
N PRO A 236 32.27 28.94 15.88
CA PRO A 236 31.17 28.06 15.54
C PRO A 236 29.95 28.87 15.07
N LEU A 237 29.36 28.48 13.95
CA LEU A 237 28.18 29.15 13.40
C LEU A 237 26.85 28.52 13.86
N PHE A 238 26.93 27.36 14.53
CA PHE A 238 25.80 26.60 15.02
C PHE A 238 25.86 26.38 16.53
N THR A 239 24.73 26.07 17.14
CA THR A 239 24.60 25.60 18.53
C THR A 239 23.71 24.37 18.58
N GLY A 240 23.98 23.48 19.52
CA GLY A 240 23.12 22.36 19.89
C GLY A 240 22.77 22.39 21.37
N PRO A 241 22.19 21.30 21.92
CA PRO A 241 21.81 21.18 23.33
C PRO A 241 22.99 21.38 24.29
N ASP A 242 24.19 20.95 23.88
CA ASP A 242 25.41 21.00 24.68
C ASP A 242 26.23 22.30 24.47
N GLY A 243 25.69 23.27 23.72
CA GLY A 243 26.32 24.56 23.45
C GLY A 243 26.85 24.72 22.01
N PRO A 244 27.87 25.58 21.79
CA PRO A 244 28.39 25.87 20.46
C PRO A 244 28.88 24.62 19.73
N LEU A 245 28.39 24.42 18.51
CA LEU A 245 28.59 23.20 17.71
C LEU A 245 29.28 23.55 16.40
N ARG A 246 30.29 22.76 16.03
CA ARG A 246 30.83 22.73 14.67
C ARG A 246 30.13 21.64 13.88
N ALA A 247 29.49 22.02 12.78
CA ALA A 247 28.75 21.09 11.95
C ALA A 247 29.74 20.22 11.15
N ASP A 248 29.80 18.94 11.46
CA ASP A 248 30.42 17.95 10.58
C ASP A 248 29.55 17.73 9.33
N PHE A 249 30.04 16.95 8.36
CA PHE A 249 29.29 16.79 7.11
C PHE A 249 27.90 16.12 7.32
N PRO A 250 27.78 15.02 8.09
CA PRO A 250 26.47 14.43 8.40
C PRO A 250 25.54 15.40 9.14
N GLY A 251 26.04 16.15 10.13
CA GLY A 251 25.26 17.14 10.87
C GLY A 251 24.80 18.31 9.99
N ALA A 252 25.66 18.81 9.10
CA ALA A 252 25.30 19.86 8.15
C ALA A 252 24.26 19.38 7.12
N LEU A 253 24.38 18.13 6.64
CA LEU A 253 23.41 17.51 5.75
C LEU A 253 22.07 17.27 6.46
N HIS A 254 22.11 16.85 7.72
CA HIS A 254 20.94 16.71 8.58
C HIS A 254 20.23 18.07 8.75
N PHE A 255 20.96 19.10 9.15
CA PHE A 255 20.44 20.46 9.29
C PHE A 255 19.80 20.97 7.99
N SER A 256 20.45 20.72 6.85
CA SER A 256 19.89 21.05 5.54
C SER A 256 18.60 20.29 5.25
N ALA A 257 18.53 18.99 5.51
CA ALA A 257 17.33 18.19 5.27
C ALA A 257 16.14 18.65 6.12
N VAL A 258 16.35 18.88 7.43
CA VAL A 258 15.28 19.34 8.34
C VAL A 258 14.86 20.78 8.09
N THR A 259 15.76 21.62 7.57
CA THR A 259 15.44 22.98 7.11
C THR A 259 14.63 22.94 5.82
N LEU A 260 15.05 22.14 4.83
CA LEU A 260 14.35 22.05 3.54
C LEU A 260 12.95 21.46 3.66
N SER A 261 12.79 20.49 4.55
CA SER A 261 11.50 19.83 4.85
C SER A 261 10.63 20.61 5.84
N THR A 262 11.10 21.77 6.33
CA THR A 262 10.45 22.60 7.33
C THR A 262 10.12 21.90 8.67
N VAL A 263 10.77 20.77 8.94
CA VAL A 263 10.61 19.99 10.18
C VAL A 263 11.29 20.67 11.36
N GLY A 264 12.56 21.04 11.20
CA GLY A 264 13.35 21.78 12.19
C GLY A 264 13.30 21.22 13.62
N TYR A 265 13.85 20.02 13.86
CA TYR A 265 13.83 19.38 15.19
C TYR A 265 14.44 20.23 16.32
N GLY A 266 15.31 21.20 16.00
CA GLY A 266 15.86 22.15 16.95
C GLY A 266 17.12 21.66 17.68
N ASP A 267 17.62 20.49 17.32
CA ASP A 267 18.89 19.89 17.77
C ASP A 267 20.12 20.58 17.19
N ILE A 268 20.01 21.20 16.01
CA ILE A 268 21.03 22.08 15.42
C ILE A 268 20.39 23.43 15.06
N GLN A 269 20.92 24.53 15.61
CA GLN A 269 20.37 25.87 15.42
C GLN A 269 21.44 26.85 14.91
N PRO A 270 21.11 27.71 13.93
CA PRO A 270 22.04 28.72 13.44
C PRO A 270 22.10 29.94 14.36
N ILE A 271 23.29 30.28 14.84
CA ILE A 271 23.51 31.43 15.74
C ILE A 271 24.05 32.66 15.02
N ASP A 272 24.67 32.47 13.85
CA ASP A 272 25.22 33.53 13.01
C ASP A 272 24.21 34.06 11.99
N ASP A 273 24.22 35.38 11.75
CA ASP A 273 23.29 36.05 10.83
C ASP A 273 23.49 35.60 9.38
N GLY A 274 24.72 35.29 8.97
CA GLY A 274 25.02 34.78 7.63
C GLY A 274 24.43 33.39 7.38
N ILE A 275 24.57 32.48 8.35
CA ILE A 275 23.93 31.14 8.26
C ILE A 275 22.41 31.25 8.32
N ARG A 276 21.86 32.16 9.13
CA ARG A 276 20.40 32.42 9.16
C ARG A 276 19.87 32.93 7.83
N LEU A 277 20.61 33.82 7.17
CA LEU A 277 20.27 34.27 5.83
C LEU A 277 20.33 33.10 4.83
N LEU A 278 21.37 32.27 4.90
CA LEU A 278 21.50 31.09 4.05
C LEU A 278 20.34 30.10 4.26
N ALA A 279 19.92 29.88 5.51
CA ALA A 279 18.73 29.09 5.85
C ALA A 279 17.43 29.70 5.31
N THR A 280 17.29 31.03 5.34
CA THR A 280 16.15 31.72 4.72
C THR A 280 16.13 31.50 3.20
N VAL A 281 17.28 31.61 2.54
CA VAL A 281 17.39 31.32 1.09
C VAL A 281 17.04 29.87 0.81
N GLN A 282 17.52 28.94 1.63
CA GLN A 282 17.17 27.53 1.50
C GLN A 282 15.67 27.29 1.63
N ALA A 283 15.02 27.89 2.63
CA ALA A 283 13.58 27.78 2.84
C ALA A 283 12.79 28.32 1.64
N LEU A 284 13.22 29.45 1.06
CA LEU A 284 12.63 30.00 -0.17
C LEU A 284 12.78 29.03 -1.36
N MET A 285 13.96 28.45 -1.55
CA MET A 285 14.20 27.44 -2.59
C MET A 285 13.34 26.19 -2.37
N GLY A 286 13.16 25.76 -1.12
CA GLY A 286 12.25 24.67 -0.76
C GLY A 286 10.80 24.95 -1.14
N GLN A 287 10.32 26.18 -0.87
CA GLN A 287 8.97 26.59 -1.25
C GLN A 287 8.78 26.63 -2.77
N LEU A 288 9.76 27.12 -3.52
CA LEU A 288 9.72 27.11 -4.99
C LEU A 288 9.73 25.67 -5.54
N LEU A 289 10.54 24.79 -4.94
CA LEU A 289 10.57 23.38 -5.29
C LEU A 289 9.22 22.69 -5.04
N LEU A 290 8.55 23.00 -3.93
CA LEU A 290 7.20 22.51 -3.64
C LEU A 290 6.19 22.98 -4.68
N LEU A 291 6.22 24.26 -5.07
CA LEU A 291 5.34 24.81 -6.10
C LEU A 291 5.59 24.15 -7.47
N PHE A 292 6.86 23.94 -7.83
CA PHE A 292 7.24 23.22 -9.04
C PHE A 292 6.76 21.76 -9.00
N GLY A 293 6.99 21.05 -7.89
CA GLY A 293 6.55 19.67 -7.72
C GLY A 293 5.04 19.54 -7.85
N PHE A 294 4.28 20.44 -7.22
CA PHE A 294 2.83 20.49 -7.33
C PHE A 294 2.38 20.75 -8.79
N TYR A 295 2.99 21.73 -9.46
CA TYR A 295 2.66 22.06 -10.85
C TYR A 295 2.90 20.89 -11.81
N GLU A 296 4.06 20.23 -11.73
CA GLU A 296 4.39 19.10 -12.60
C GLU A 296 3.51 17.88 -12.33
N ILE A 297 3.17 17.60 -11.06
CA ILE A 297 2.25 16.52 -10.70
C ILE A 297 0.83 16.81 -11.24
N MET A 298 0.34 18.05 -11.11
CA MET A 298 -0.96 18.45 -11.65
C MET A 298 -1.00 18.38 -13.17
N ARG A 299 0.05 18.85 -13.84
CA ARG A 299 0.17 18.79 -15.30
C ARG A 299 0.20 17.34 -15.80
N GLY A 300 0.93 16.45 -15.12
CA GLY A 300 0.96 15.02 -15.43
C GLY A 300 -0.42 14.35 -15.32
N SER A 301 -1.30 14.85 -14.45
CA SER A 301 -2.66 14.32 -14.30
C SER A 301 -3.63 14.72 -15.42
N GLN A 302 -3.37 15.83 -16.14
CA GLN A 302 -4.26 16.35 -17.19
C GLN A 302 -4.05 15.68 -18.56
N ILE A 303 -2.87 15.10 -18.83
CA ILE A 303 -2.53 14.47 -20.11
C ILE A 303 -3.36 13.18 -20.37
N GLY A 304 -4.02 12.63 -19.33
CA GLY A 304 -4.90 11.47 -19.44
C GLY A 304 -6.40 11.77 -19.58
N ALA A 305 -6.81 13.04 -19.63
CA ALA A 305 -8.22 13.38 -19.86
C ALA A 305 -8.53 13.19 -21.35
N PRO A 306 -9.55 12.38 -21.72
CA PRO A 306 -9.96 12.25 -23.11
C PRO A 306 -10.33 13.65 -23.64
N GLU A 307 -9.64 14.04 -24.70
CA GLU A 307 -9.98 15.22 -25.48
C GLU A 307 -11.42 15.02 -25.96
N VAL A 308 -12.35 15.73 -25.32
CA VAL A 308 -13.72 15.84 -25.80
C VAL A 308 -13.58 16.60 -27.10
N GLU A 309 -13.50 15.86 -28.22
CA GLU A 309 -13.60 16.45 -29.55
C GLU A 309 -14.84 17.36 -29.51
N PRO A 310 -14.71 18.66 -29.83
CA PRO A 310 -15.88 19.48 -30.06
C PRO A 310 -16.64 18.83 -31.20
N SER A 311 -17.79 18.23 -30.88
CA SER A 311 -18.72 17.69 -31.87
C SER A 311 -18.99 18.78 -32.88
N GLY A 312 -18.52 18.58 -34.11
CA GLY A 312 -18.70 19.48 -35.25
C GLY A 312 -20.16 19.55 -35.69
N GLU A 313 -21.00 20.15 -34.87
CA GLU A 313 -22.37 20.56 -35.19
C GLU A 313 -22.45 22.09 -35.12
N ASP A 314 -21.83 22.80 -36.08
CA ASP A 314 -22.22 24.19 -36.37
C ASP A 314 -21.75 24.72 -37.75
N GLU A 315 -21.57 23.84 -38.76
CA GLU A 315 -21.27 24.27 -40.14
C GLU A 315 -22.24 23.68 -41.18
N ARG A 316 -23.54 23.66 -40.87
CA ARG A 316 -24.61 23.46 -41.87
C ARG A 316 -25.81 24.39 -41.67
N GLU A 317 -25.57 25.68 -41.50
CA GLU A 317 -26.58 26.71 -41.83
C GLU A 317 -25.94 27.79 -42.70
N GLY A 318 -25.88 27.51 -44.00
CA GLY A 318 -25.26 28.41 -44.96
C GLY A 318 -25.57 28.01 -46.40
N GLY A 319 -26.84 28.08 -46.79
CA GLY A 319 -27.23 28.21 -48.20
C GLY A 319 -28.22 27.18 -48.73
N GLU A 320 -29.52 27.39 -48.46
CA GLU A 320 -30.54 27.18 -49.49
C GLU A 320 -31.76 28.05 -49.16
N GLU A 321 -31.75 29.28 -49.70
CA GLU A 321 -32.83 30.26 -49.61
C GLU A 321 -34.02 29.77 -50.47
N ALA A 322 -34.86 28.93 -49.88
CA ALA A 322 -36.07 28.41 -50.49
C ALA A 322 -37.11 29.54 -50.68
N LYS A 323 -37.26 29.95 -51.94
CA LYS A 323 -38.28 30.91 -52.43
C LYS A 323 -39.69 30.52 -51.93
N PRO A 324 -40.42 31.41 -51.24
CA PRO A 324 -41.75 31.08 -50.71
C PRO A 324 -42.79 30.91 -51.83
N PRO A 325 -43.73 29.95 -51.71
CA PRO A 325 -44.80 29.74 -52.67
C PRO A 325 -45.85 30.87 -52.63
N PRO A 326 -46.48 31.22 -53.77
CA PRO A 326 -47.42 32.33 -53.85
C PRO A 326 -48.73 32.07 -53.07
N PRO A 327 -49.36 33.13 -52.52
CA PRO A 327 -50.56 33.00 -51.70
C PRO A 327 -51.79 32.52 -52.49
N PRO A 328 -52.69 31.75 -51.87
CA PRO A 328 -53.87 31.21 -52.53
C PRO A 328 -54.89 32.30 -52.89
N ALA A 329 -55.44 32.22 -54.10
CA ALA A 329 -56.47 33.13 -54.60
C ALA A 329 -57.78 33.03 -53.80
N PRO A 330 -58.51 34.14 -53.59
CA PRO A 330 -59.77 34.16 -52.86
C PRO A 330 -60.87 33.44 -53.65
N LYS A 331 -61.66 32.62 -52.95
CA LYS A 331 -62.91 32.03 -53.44
C LYS A 331 -64.10 32.83 -52.87
N PRO A 332 -65.24 32.88 -53.59
CA PRO A 332 -66.22 33.97 -53.59
C PRO A 332 -66.97 34.17 -52.27
#